data_AF-A0A495JW90-F1
#
_entry.id   AF-A0A495JW90-F1
#
_cell.length_a   1.000
_cell.length_b   1.000
_cell.length_c   1.000
_cell.angle_alpha   90.00
_cell.angle_beta   90.00
_cell.angle_gamma   90.00
#
_symmetry.space_group_name_H-M   'P 1'
#
loop_
_entity.id
_entity.type
_entity.pdbx_description
1 polymer ?
#
loop_
_entity_poly.entity_id
_entity_poly.type
_entity_poly.pdbx_seq_one_letter_code
_entity_poly.pdbx_strand_id
1 'polypeptide(L)'
;MSTPTPTTVLRWEDPPSAAQTKEARWAPIAAELRANPNRWACIHEGDSTEASGLVAYIKKGAGPFAPAGEFEVCSRSQPRVQGSPIRVGVYARFLKLRDDQ
;
A
#
# COMPACT_ATOMS: atom_id res chain seq x y z
N MET A 1 53.05 -12.36 2.46
CA MET A 1 51.65 -12.18 2.92
C MET A 1 50.93 -11.41 1.81
N SER A 2 50.09 -12.07 1.02
CA SER A 2 49.36 -11.42 -0.09
C SER A 2 47.91 -11.22 0.32
N THR A 3 47.44 -9.98 0.30
CA THR A 3 46.06 -9.60 0.61
C THR A 3 45.14 -9.96 -0.57
N PRO A 4 43.98 -10.60 -0.34
CA PRO A 4 43.02 -10.86 -1.41
C PRO A 4 42.37 -9.53 -1.85
N THR A 5 42.45 -9.24 -3.13
CA THR A 5 41.77 -8.09 -3.76
C THR A 5 40.26 -8.37 -3.82
N PRO A 6 39.37 -7.43 -3.45
CA PRO A 6 37.94 -7.65 -3.57
C PRO A 6 37.57 -7.81 -5.05
N THR A 7 37.08 -8.98 -5.42
CA THR A 7 36.54 -9.23 -6.77
C THR A 7 35.16 -8.59 -6.86
N THR A 8 35.07 -7.39 -7.44
CA THR A 8 33.79 -6.80 -7.81
C THR A 8 33.20 -7.60 -8.97
N VAL A 9 32.17 -8.39 -8.70
CA VAL A 9 31.48 -9.20 -9.71
C VAL A 9 30.29 -8.41 -10.24
N LEU A 10 30.31 -8.10 -11.54
CA LEU A 10 29.15 -7.57 -12.28
C LEU A 10 28.49 -8.74 -13.03
N ARG A 11 27.19 -8.96 -12.79
CA ARG A 11 26.39 -9.99 -13.46
C ARG A 11 25.28 -9.34 -14.27
N TRP A 12 25.14 -9.77 -15.52
CA TRP A 12 24.02 -9.43 -16.38
C TRP A 12 22.99 -10.55 -16.24
N GLU A 13 21.97 -10.32 -15.44
CA GLU A 13 20.84 -11.22 -15.25
C GLU A 13 19.57 -10.49 -15.69
N ASP A 14 18.66 -11.19 -16.36
CA ASP A 14 17.33 -10.64 -16.64
C ASP A 14 16.66 -10.31 -15.29
N PRO A 15 16.09 -9.10 -15.14
CA PRO A 15 15.40 -8.76 -13.91
C PRO A 15 14.25 -9.74 -13.70
N PRO A 16 14.01 -10.23 -12.46
CA PRO A 16 12.86 -11.05 -12.18
C PRO A 16 11.60 -10.33 -12.68
N SER A 17 10.68 -11.10 -13.31
CA SER A 17 9.42 -10.63 -13.88
C SER A 17 8.91 -9.40 -13.12
N ALA A 18 8.84 -8.25 -13.82
CA ALA A 18 8.54 -6.97 -13.21
C ALA A 18 7.39 -7.11 -12.21
N ALA A 19 7.68 -6.84 -10.94
CA ALA A 19 6.69 -6.86 -9.88
C ALA A 19 5.46 -6.06 -10.35
N GLN A 20 4.26 -6.63 -10.16
CA GLN A 20 3.01 -5.95 -10.49
C GLN A 20 3.09 -4.49 -10.03
N THR A 21 2.92 -3.55 -10.96
CA THR A 21 3.00 -2.13 -10.61
C THR A 21 1.98 -1.83 -9.53
N LYS A 22 2.32 -0.93 -8.59
CA LYS A 22 1.38 -0.50 -7.53
C LYS A 22 0.04 -0.08 -8.12
N GLU A 23 0.06 0.51 -9.31
CA GLU A 23 -1.14 0.90 -10.04
C GLU A 23 -2.03 -0.31 -10.39
N ALA A 24 -1.49 -1.35 -11.03
CA ALA A 24 -2.25 -2.55 -11.38
C ALA A 24 -2.86 -3.23 -10.14
N ARG A 25 -2.11 -3.24 -9.03
CA ARG A 25 -2.57 -3.84 -7.76
C ARG A 25 -3.72 -3.06 -7.13
N TRP A 26 -3.66 -1.73 -7.14
CA TRP A 26 -4.57 -0.88 -6.35
C TRP A 26 -5.74 -0.27 -7.15
N ALA A 27 -5.66 -0.27 -8.49
CA ALA A 27 -6.74 0.21 -9.36
C ALA A 27 -8.11 -0.43 -9.07
N PRO A 28 -8.26 -1.77 -8.99
CA PRO A 28 -9.57 -2.37 -8.70
C PRO A 28 -10.08 -1.98 -7.30
N ILE A 29 -9.20 -1.86 -6.31
CA ILE A 29 -9.57 -1.47 -4.95
C ILE A 29 -10.09 -0.03 -4.91
N ALA A 30 -9.40 0.89 -5.58
CA ALA A 30 -9.85 2.28 -5.62
C ALA A 30 -11.19 2.43 -6.36
N ALA A 31 -11.43 1.62 -7.40
CA ALA A 31 -12.72 1.58 -8.10
C ALA A 31 -13.86 1.11 -7.17
N GLU A 32 -13.64 0.02 -6.42
CA GLU A 32 -14.62 -0.50 -5.46
C GLU A 32 -14.94 0.49 -4.34
N LEU A 33 -13.93 1.20 -3.83
CA LEU A 33 -14.12 2.25 -2.83
C LEU A 33 -14.95 3.43 -3.39
N ARG A 34 -14.72 3.83 -4.65
CA ARG A 34 -15.52 4.88 -5.31
C ARG A 34 -16.97 4.44 -5.54
N ALA A 35 -17.19 3.17 -5.87
CA ALA A 35 -18.53 2.61 -6.02
C ALA A 35 -19.30 2.56 -4.68
N ASN A 36 -18.58 2.52 -3.55
CA ASN A 36 -19.14 2.44 -2.20
C ASN A 36 -18.70 3.64 -1.34
N PRO A 37 -19.15 4.87 -1.68
CA PRO A 37 -18.71 6.07 -0.99
C PRO A 37 -19.08 6.05 0.50
N ASN A 38 -18.25 6.71 1.31
CA ASN A 38 -18.37 6.90 2.75
C ASN A 38 -18.35 5.61 3.59
N ARG A 39 -18.05 4.46 2.99
CA ARG A 39 -17.89 3.17 3.69
C ARG A 39 -16.43 2.82 3.88
N TRP A 40 -16.07 2.43 5.11
CA TRP A 40 -14.75 1.91 5.42
C TRP A 40 -14.60 0.48 4.93
N ALA A 41 -13.50 0.20 4.23
CA ALA A 41 -13.07 -1.14 3.88
C ALA A 41 -11.63 -1.37 4.34
N CYS A 42 -11.34 -2.58 4.82
CA CYS A 42 -9.98 -3.04 5.03
C CYS A 42 -9.39 -3.44 3.67
N ILE A 43 -8.35 -2.74 3.21
CA ILE A 43 -7.78 -2.93 1.86
C ILE A 43 -6.43 -3.63 1.88
N HIS A 44 -5.82 -3.74 3.06
CA HIS A 44 -4.55 -4.43 3.25
C HIS A 44 -4.42 -4.86 4.71
N GLU A 45 -3.89 -6.05 4.93
CA GLU A 45 -3.48 -6.54 6.23
C GLU A 45 -2.08 -7.14 6.09
N GLY A 46 -1.14 -6.64 6.88
CA GLY A 46 0.25 -7.03 6.73
C GLY A 46 1.17 -6.45 7.78
N ASP A 47 2.43 -6.30 7.41
CA ASP A 47 3.44 -5.65 8.24
C ASP A 47 3.18 -4.14 8.39
N SER A 48 3.61 -3.61 9.53
CA SER A 48 3.57 -2.20 9.87
C SER A 48 4.26 -1.27 8.87
N THR A 49 5.35 -1.69 8.24
CA THR A 49 6.10 -0.91 7.24
C THR A 49 5.31 -0.79 5.95
N GLU A 50 4.78 -1.91 5.46
CA GLU A 50 3.95 -1.94 4.26
C GLU A 50 2.68 -1.11 4.46
N ALA A 51 2.02 -1.27 5.62
CA ALA A 51 0.84 -0.50 5.98
C ALA A 51 1.13 1.02 5.99
N SER A 52 2.24 1.45 6.59
CA SER A 52 2.63 2.86 6.65
C SER A 52 2.90 3.43 5.26
N GLY A 53 3.59 2.67 4.40
CA GLY A 53 3.83 3.05 3.02
C GLY A 53 2.54 3.21 2.21
N LEU A 54 1.57 2.32 2.41
CA LEU A 54 0.27 2.39 1.74
C LEU A 54 -0.57 3.58 2.22
N VAL A 55 -0.60 3.84 3.53
CA VAL A 55 -1.29 5.02 4.08
C VAL A 55 -0.72 6.31 3.48
N ALA A 56 0.60 6.45 3.41
CA ALA A 56 1.24 7.61 2.80
C ALA A 56 0.92 7.73 1.30
N TYR A 57 0.87 6.60 0.57
CA TYR A 57 0.53 6.57 -0.85
C TYR A 57 -0.90 7.08 -1.12
N ILE A 58 -1.87 6.63 -0.31
CA ILE A 58 -3.27 7.05 -0.43
C ILE A 58 -3.44 8.52 -0.04
N LYS A 59 -2.83 8.97 1.07
CA LYS A 59 -2.90 10.37 1.51
C LYS A 59 -2.34 11.35 0.48
N LYS A 60 -1.31 10.95 -0.27
CA LYS A 60 -0.75 11.76 -1.35
C LYS A 60 -1.65 11.82 -2.59
N GLY A 61 -2.71 11.01 -2.67
CA GLY A 61 -3.55 10.91 -3.86
C GLY A 61 -2.78 10.39 -5.07
N ALA A 62 -1.98 9.35 -4.90
CA ALA A 62 -1.13 8.83 -5.97
C ALA A 62 -1.81 7.68 -6.74
N GLY A 63 -1.55 7.64 -8.06
CA GLY A 63 -2.07 6.64 -8.98
C GLY A 63 -3.59 6.51 -8.90
N PRO A 64 -4.14 5.32 -8.59
CA PRO A 64 -5.58 5.10 -8.60
C PRO A 64 -6.33 5.78 -7.45
N PHE A 65 -5.63 6.32 -6.44
CA PHE A 65 -6.22 7.09 -5.34
C PHE A 65 -6.15 8.61 -5.55
N ALA A 66 -5.74 9.07 -6.74
CA ALA A 66 -5.81 10.47 -7.10
C ALA A 66 -7.27 10.94 -7.27
N PRO A 67 -7.56 12.23 -7.01
CA PRO A 67 -6.68 13.25 -6.42
C PRO A 67 -6.58 13.14 -4.88
N ALA A 68 -5.61 13.84 -4.31
CA ALA A 68 -5.41 13.86 -2.85
C ALA A 68 -6.63 14.45 -2.13
N GLY A 69 -7.02 13.82 -1.02
CA GLY A 69 -8.16 14.25 -0.22
C GLY A 69 -9.49 13.57 -0.57
N GLU A 70 -9.60 12.89 -1.71
CA GLU A 70 -10.80 12.09 -2.03
C GLU A 70 -10.92 10.81 -1.21
N PHE A 71 -9.81 10.31 -0.68
CA PHE A 71 -9.80 9.11 0.14
C PHE A 71 -9.38 9.44 1.56
N GLU A 72 -10.18 9.00 2.53
CA GLU A 72 -9.78 8.96 3.93
C GLU A 72 -9.14 7.60 4.22
N VAL A 73 -8.03 7.60 4.95
CA VAL A 73 -7.26 6.40 5.23
C VAL A 73 -6.68 6.42 6.63
N CYS A 74 -6.73 5.26 7.30
CA CYS A 74 -6.08 5.05 8.59
C CYS A 74 -5.54 3.61 8.69
N SER A 75 -4.59 3.40 9.59
CA SER A 75 -4.11 2.06 9.96
C SER A 75 -4.51 1.74 11.39
N ARG A 76 -4.82 0.47 11.66
CA ARG A 76 -5.10 -0.04 13.00
C ARG A 76 -4.41 -1.38 13.22
N SER A 77 -3.84 -1.55 14.41
CA SER A 77 -3.34 -2.85 14.84
C SER A 77 -4.52 -3.81 14.99
N GLN A 78 -4.39 -5.00 14.41
CA GLN A 78 -5.37 -6.06 14.58
C GLN A 78 -5.22 -6.72 15.95
N PRO A 79 -6.32 -7.22 16.53
CA PRO A 79 -6.27 -7.99 17.75
C PRO A 79 -5.33 -9.19 17.57
N ARG A 80 -4.38 -9.32 18.49
CA ARG A 80 -3.38 -10.38 18.42
C ARG A 80 -4.06 -11.72 18.71
N VAL A 81 -4.10 -12.60 17.72
CA VAL A 81 -4.39 -14.02 17.96
C VAL A 81 -3.16 -14.65 18.60
N GLN A 82 -3.35 -15.44 19.65
CA GLN A 82 -2.24 -16.06 20.40
C GLN A 82 -1.30 -16.82 19.45
N GLY A 83 0.01 -16.57 19.55
CA GLY A 83 1.03 -17.17 18.69
C GLY A 83 1.23 -16.51 17.31
N SER A 84 0.43 -15.50 16.95
CA SER A 84 0.58 -14.79 15.66
C SER A 84 1.36 -13.47 15.79
N PRO A 85 2.11 -13.07 14.74
CA PRO A 85 2.70 -11.75 14.67
C PRO A 85 1.61 -10.66 14.67
N ILE A 86 1.92 -9.48 15.20
CA ILE A 86 1.01 -8.33 15.14
C ILE A 86 0.84 -7.96 13.66
N ARG A 87 -0.41 -7.89 13.21
CA ARG A 87 -0.76 -7.41 11.88
C ARG A 87 -1.37 -6.02 11.96
N VAL A 88 -1.08 -5.19 10.98
CA VAL A 88 -1.68 -3.87 10.83
C VAL A 88 -2.64 -3.91 9.65
N GLY A 89 -3.90 -3.56 9.90
CA GLY A 89 -4.90 -3.37 8.87
C GLY A 89 -4.90 -1.92 8.38
N VAL A 90 -4.89 -1.71 7.07
CA VAL A 90 -5.12 -0.40 6.45
C VAL A 90 -6.57 -0.32 6.00
N TYR A 91 -7.25 0.69 6.51
CA TYR A 91 -8.64 0.97 6.21
C TYR A 91 -8.73 2.23 5.38
N ALA A 92 -9.50 2.19 4.31
CA ALA A 92 -9.76 3.35 3.47
C ALA A 92 -11.25 3.48 3.16
N ARG A 93 -11.69 4.71 2.88
CA ARG A 93 -13.00 5.01 2.32
C ARG A 93 -12.89 6.14 1.30
N PHE A 94 -13.73 6.10 0.29
CA PHE A 94 -13.88 7.23 -0.62
C PHE A 94 -14.82 8.26 0.02
N LEU A 95 -14.38 9.51 0.12
CA LEU A 95 -15.19 10.63 0.54
C LEU A 95 -15.91 11.15 -0.69
N LYS A 96 -17.21 10.83 -0.81
CA LYS A 96 -18.04 11.57 -1.76
C LYS A 96 -18.14 12.97 -1.19
N LEU A 97 -17.41 13.93 -1.77
CA LEU A 97 -17.60 15.35 -1.47
C LEU A 97 -19.10 15.58 -1.42
N ARG A 98 -19.60 16.04 -0.28
CA ARG A 98 -20.96 16.54 -0.20
C ARG A 98 -20.98 17.68 -1.22
N ASP A 99 -21.76 17.49 -2.28
CA ASP A 99 -22.26 18.59 -3.07
C ASP A 99 -23.01 19.45 -2.05
N ASP A 100 -22.39 20.56 -1.65
CA ASP A 100 -22.97 21.52 -0.72
C ASP A 100 -24.13 22.17 -1.48
N GLN A 101 -25.35 21.77 -1.12
CA GLN A 101 -26.61 22.39 -1.55
C GLN A 101 -26.84 23.72 -0.84
#